data_AF-A0AA95JTT1-F1
#
_entry.id   AF-A0AA95JTT1-F1
#
_cell.length_a   1.000
_cell.length_b   1.000
_cell.length_c   1.000
_cell.angle_alpha   90.00
_cell.angle_beta   90.00
_cell.angle_gamma   90.00
#
_symmetry.space_group_name_H-M   'P 1'
#
loop_
_entity.id
_entity.type
_entity.pdbx_description
1 polymer ?
#
loop_
_entity_poly.entity_id
_entity_poly.type
_entity_poly.pdbx_seq_one_letter_code
_entity_poly.pdbx_strand_id
1 'polypeptide(L)'
;MTSTATPYAGPDVLTAVEDARAALVADLGRDAADVGEHLAHVVESAGVVTHLFACTRKGYVGWRWSVTVAQVEDGPVTVDELVLIPGEEAIVAPAWVPYRERIKPGDLSPGDLLPVGDDDPRLVPTYSFGDDPLDPDAKAQVRQVAQELGLGRVRTLSPEGHDAAAERWYEGESGPLAPIAQAAPHHCHSCGFLMRIAGHLAPYFGVCANGDANDDGRVVSMDHGCGAHSEVRLSKKQEPLPVPEPVVDTITPDDLEGF
;
A
#
# COMPACT_ATOMS: atom_id res chain seq x y z
N MET A 1 32.80 10.95 -25.08
CA MET A 1 32.27 12.18 -24.46
C MET A 1 31.92 13.14 -25.59
N THR A 2 30.70 13.03 -26.10
CA THR A 2 30.21 13.89 -27.18
C THR A 2 29.81 15.21 -26.55
N SER A 3 30.55 16.28 -26.86
CA SER A 3 30.23 17.63 -26.43
C SER A 3 28.90 18.04 -27.03
N THR A 4 27.83 18.02 -26.24
CA THR A 4 26.55 18.65 -26.59
C THR A 4 26.75 20.16 -26.53
N ALA A 5 27.15 20.75 -27.64
CA ALA A 5 27.10 22.19 -27.82
C ALA A 5 25.63 22.63 -27.65
N THR A 6 25.38 23.59 -26.75
CA THR A 6 24.07 24.23 -26.63
C THR A 6 23.68 24.77 -28.01
N PRO A 7 22.52 24.39 -28.57
CA PRO A 7 22.10 24.88 -29.87
C PRO A 7 22.08 26.41 -29.85
N TYR A 8 22.69 27.05 -30.83
CA TYR A 8 22.60 28.50 -30.98
C TYR A 8 21.19 28.83 -31.48
N ALA A 9 20.38 29.41 -30.63
CA ALA A 9 19.18 30.12 -31.04
C ALA A 9 19.60 31.52 -31.50
N GLY A 10 19.15 31.96 -32.67
CA GLY A 10 19.33 33.34 -33.11
C GLY A 10 18.77 34.34 -32.09
N PRO A 11 19.24 35.59 -32.07
CA PRO A 11 18.81 36.59 -31.09
C PRO A 11 17.30 36.89 -31.15
N ASP A 12 16.68 36.74 -32.31
CA ASP A 12 15.28 37.11 -32.52
C ASP A 12 14.34 36.20 -31.72
N VAL A 13 14.47 34.87 -31.84
CA VAL A 13 13.65 33.91 -31.06
C VAL A 13 13.90 33.97 -29.56
N LEU A 14 15.10 34.34 -29.12
CA LEU A 14 15.39 34.49 -27.68
C LEU A 14 14.70 35.71 -27.06
N THR A 15 14.45 36.73 -27.88
CA THR A 15 13.83 38.00 -27.44
C THR A 15 12.35 38.10 -27.78
N ALA A 16 11.78 37.10 -28.46
CA ALA A 16 10.38 37.01 -28.90
C ALA A 16 9.35 36.76 -27.76
N VAL A 17 9.63 37.23 -26.54
CA VAL A 17 8.74 37.07 -25.37
C VAL A 17 7.37 37.71 -25.61
N GLU A 18 7.34 38.90 -26.21
CA GLU A 18 6.10 39.63 -26.48
C GLU A 18 5.30 38.99 -27.62
N ASP A 19 5.96 38.48 -28.66
CA ASP A 19 5.30 37.75 -29.74
C ASP A 19 4.69 36.44 -29.21
N ALA A 20 5.43 35.71 -28.37
CA ALA A 20 4.96 34.52 -27.68
C ALA A 20 3.76 34.83 -26.76
N ARG A 21 3.83 35.91 -25.96
CA ARG A 21 2.74 36.34 -25.09
C ARG A 21 1.51 36.74 -25.91
N ALA A 22 1.69 37.52 -26.98
CA ALA A 22 0.60 37.98 -27.82
C ALA A 22 -0.13 36.81 -28.49
N ALA A 23 0.62 35.82 -28.97
CA ALA A 23 0.06 34.60 -29.53
C ALA A 23 -0.76 33.82 -28.49
N LEU A 24 -0.22 33.62 -27.29
CA LEU A 24 -0.90 32.93 -26.20
C LEU A 24 -2.18 33.65 -25.77
N VAL A 25 -2.13 34.97 -25.63
CA VAL A 25 -3.29 35.81 -25.29
C VAL A 25 -4.36 35.75 -26.37
N ALA A 26 -3.97 35.76 -27.64
CA ALA A 26 -4.89 35.65 -28.76
C ALA A 26 -5.61 34.28 -28.79
N ASP A 27 -4.89 33.20 -28.51
CA ASP A 27 -5.43 31.84 -28.45
C ASP A 27 -6.43 31.65 -27.28
N LEU A 28 -6.06 32.11 -26.08
CA LEU A 28 -6.90 31.98 -24.88
C LEU A 28 -8.14 32.89 -24.91
N GLY A 29 -8.11 34.00 -25.65
CA GLY A 29 -9.22 34.91 -25.81
C GLY A 29 -9.76 35.46 -24.48
N ARG A 30 -10.91 34.94 -24.01
CA ARG A 30 -11.54 35.40 -22.76
C ARG A 30 -10.73 35.03 -21.51
N ASP A 31 -9.91 33.99 -21.62
CA ASP A 31 -9.10 33.49 -20.52
C ASP A 31 -7.69 34.11 -20.51
N ALA A 32 -7.43 35.14 -21.32
CA ALA A 32 -6.12 35.79 -21.38
C ALA A 32 -5.62 36.34 -20.03
N ALA A 33 -6.53 36.62 -19.10
CA ALA A 33 -6.19 37.04 -17.73
C ALA A 33 -5.49 35.92 -16.92
N ASP A 34 -5.54 34.67 -17.38
CA ASP A 34 -4.88 33.52 -16.76
C ASP A 34 -3.37 33.44 -17.09
N VAL A 35 -2.86 34.32 -17.96
CA VAL A 35 -1.44 34.40 -18.33
C VAL A 35 -0.72 35.38 -17.40
N GLY A 36 0.17 34.86 -16.56
CA GLY A 36 1.00 35.65 -15.64
C GLY A 36 2.33 36.12 -16.24
N GLU A 37 3.30 36.33 -15.36
CA GLU A 37 4.65 36.81 -15.70
C GLU A 37 5.41 35.82 -16.59
N HIS A 38 6.35 36.34 -17.39
CA HIS A 38 7.33 35.50 -18.07
C HIS A 38 8.31 34.93 -17.04
N LEU A 39 8.49 33.61 -17.05
CA LEU A 39 9.27 32.89 -16.05
C LEU A 39 10.69 32.60 -16.55
N ALA A 40 10.78 32.04 -17.76
CA ALA A 40 12.03 31.57 -18.34
C ALA A 40 11.87 31.28 -19.83
N HIS A 41 12.97 30.97 -20.50
CA HIS A 41 12.97 30.36 -21.83
C HIS A 41 13.83 29.10 -21.83
N VAL A 42 13.53 28.18 -22.74
CA VAL A 42 14.31 26.96 -23.00
C VAL A 42 14.65 26.92 -24.47
N VAL A 43 15.93 26.69 -24.80
CA VAL A 43 16.37 26.50 -26.19
C VAL A 43 16.19 25.03 -26.55
N GLU A 44 15.18 24.72 -27.35
CA GLU A 44 14.87 23.36 -27.78
C GLU A 44 15.82 22.91 -28.90
N SER A 45 16.07 23.79 -29.87
CA SER A 45 17.02 23.57 -30.97
C SER A 45 17.43 24.88 -31.64
N ALA A 46 18.24 24.81 -32.71
CA ALA A 46 18.67 26.00 -33.43
C ALA A 46 17.46 26.71 -34.06
N GLY A 47 17.19 27.94 -33.63
CA GLY A 47 16.05 28.72 -34.09
C GLY A 47 14.71 28.34 -33.44
N VAL A 48 14.68 27.49 -32.42
CA VAL A 48 13.46 27.09 -31.70
C VAL A 48 13.61 27.32 -30.20
N VAL A 49 12.74 28.16 -29.64
CA VAL A 49 12.77 28.56 -28.23
C VAL A 49 11.37 28.43 -27.63
N THR A 50 11.29 27.86 -26.44
CA THR A 50 10.06 27.77 -25.66
C THR A 50 10.08 28.81 -24.54
N HIS A 51 9.15 29.76 -24.59
CA HIS A 51 8.91 30.75 -23.53
C HIS A 51 7.88 30.22 -22.53
N LEU A 52 8.22 30.29 -21.25
CA LEU A 52 7.37 29.84 -20.15
C LEU A 52 6.74 31.05 -19.45
N PHE A 53 5.42 30.99 -19.24
CA PHE A 53 4.67 32.01 -18.48
C PHE A 53 3.93 31.38 -17.31
N ALA A 54 3.79 32.10 -16.21
CA ALA A 54 3.02 31.64 -15.07
C ALA A 54 1.54 31.42 -15.45
N CYS A 55 0.90 30.37 -14.93
CA CYS A 55 -0.54 30.18 -15.04
C CYS A 55 -1.22 30.68 -13.75
N THR A 56 -2.15 31.64 -13.88
CA THR A 56 -2.91 32.19 -12.73
C THR A 56 -4.32 31.59 -12.63
N ARG A 57 -4.66 30.62 -13.50
CA ARG A 57 -5.95 29.93 -13.52
C ARG A 57 -6.19 29.15 -12.23
N LYS A 58 -7.37 29.35 -11.64
CA LYS A 58 -7.82 28.57 -10.46
C LYS A 58 -7.91 27.08 -10.82
N GLY A 59 -7.24 26.23 -10.03
CA GLY A 59 -7.16 24.79 -10.25
C GLY A 59 -5.88 24.30 -10.94
N TYR A 60 -5.08 25.22 -11.49
CA TYR A 60 -3.80 24.92 -12.16
C TYR A 60 -2.61 25.51 -11.39
N VAL A 61 -2.67 25.44 -10.05
CA VAL A 61 -1.58 25.92 -9.18
C VAL A 61 -0.29 25.16 -9.51
N GLY A 62 0.79 25.91 -9.73
CA GLY A 62 2.10 25.34 -10.11
C GLY A 62 2.24 24.99 -11.59
N TRP A 63 1.20 25.16 -12.41
CA TRP A 63 1.29 24.97 -13.87
C TRP A 63 1.82 26.23 -14.56
N ARG A 64 2.35 26.03 -15.77
CA ARG A 64 2.92 27.10 -16.60
C ARG A 64 2.47 26.95 -18.05
N TRP A 65 2.20 28.08 -18.69
CA TRP A 65 2.00 28.14 -20.13
C TRP A 65 3.35 28.01 -20.83
N SER A 66 3.39 27.20 -21.87
CA SER A 66 4.56 26.91 -22.69
C SER A 66 4.26 27.35 -24.11
N VAL A 67 5.03 28.31 -24.62
CA VAL A 67 4.88 28.86 -25.96
C VAL A 67 6.15 28.62 -26.73
N THR A 68 6.10 27.68 -27.67
CA THR A 68 7.24 27.37 -28.53
C THR A 68 7.18 28.25 -29.77
N VAL A 69 8.25 29.02 -30.01
CA VAL A 69 8.42 29.85 -31.20
C VAL A 69 9.58 29.34 -32.03
N ALA A 70 9.45 29.45 -33.35
CA ALA A 70 10.44 29.00 -34.31
C ALA A 70 10.73 30.07 -35.36
N GLN A 71 11.99 30.20 -35.73
CA GLN A 71 12.47 30.99 -36.86
C GLN A 71 13.29 30.09 -37.78
N VAL A 72 12.91 30.07 -39.05
CA VAL A 72 13.61 29.33 -40.10
C VAL A 72 14.42 30.33 -40.92
N GLU A 73 15.74 30.14 -40.96
CA GLU A 73 16.68 31.05 -41.63
C GLU A 73 16.50 32.50 -41.14
N ASP A 74 16.53 33.48 -42.05
CA ASP A 74 16.27 34.90 -41.75
C ASP A 74 14.78 35.26 -41.88
N GLY A 75 13.90 34.25 -41.76
CA GLY A 75 12.44 34.44 -41.83
C GLY A 75 11.85 35.11 -40.58
N PRO A 76 10.54 35.39 -40.59
CA PRO A 76 9.86 35.89 -39.39
C PRO A 76 9.79 34.81 -38.31
N VAL A 77 9.75 35.23 -37.04
CA VAL A 77 9.42 34.34 -35.92
C VAL A 77 7.96 33.90 -36.06
N THR A 78 7.72 32.60 -35.90
CA THR A 78 6.40 31.96 -35.95
C THR A 78 6.15 31.19 -34.67
N VAL A 79 4.88 30.94 -34.36
CA VAL A 79 4.46 30.13 -33.20
C VAL A 79 4.23 28.71 -33.67
N ASP A 80 4.86 27.75 -32.98
CA ASP A 80 4.74 26.32 -33.26
C ASP A 80 3.63 25.68 -32.42
N GLU A 81 3.70 25.85 -31.09
CA GLU A 81 2.71 25.29 -30.16
C GLU A 81 2.50 26.16 -28.92
N LEU A 82 1.29 26.02 -28.35
CA LEU A 82 0.84 26.64 -27.11
C LEU A 82 0.27 25.54 -26.20
N VAL A 83 0.94 25.26 -25.09
CA VAL A 83 0.58 24.13 -24.22
C VAL A 83 0.60 24.56 -22.76
N LEU A 84 -0.36 24.07 -21.97
CA LEU A 84 -0.33 24.20 -20.51
C LEU A 84 0.33 22.96 -19.92
N ILE A 85 1.47 23.13 -19.26
CA ILE A 85 2.27 22.02 -18.72
C ILE A 85 2.47 22.13 -17.20
N PRO A 86 2.59 21.01 -16.48
CA PRO A 86 2.85 21.04 -15.04
C PRO A 86 4.27 21.55 -14.78
N GLY A 87 4.41 22.48 -13.83
CA GLY A 87 5.69 22.84 -13.24
C GLY A 87 6.05 21.94 -12.04
N GLU A 88 7.15 22.24 -11.36
CA GLU A 88 7.65 21.44 -10.23
C GLU A 88 6.67 21.41 -9.04
N GLU A 89 5.88 22.47 -8.88
CA GLU A 89 4.89 22.61 -7.80
C GLU A 89 3.48 22.14 -8.23
N ALA A 90 3.32 21.69 -9.47
CA ALA A 90 2.02 21.27 -9.97
C ALA A 90 1.59 19.93 -9.35
N ILE A 91 0.35 19.89 -8.87
CA ILE A 91 -0.28 18.62 -8.47
C ILE A 91 -0.68 17.89 -9.76
N VAL A 92 0.00 16.77 -10.03
CA VAL A 92 -0.30 15.87 -11.16
C VAL A 92 -0.90 14.57 -10.65
N ALA A 93 -1.65 13.90 -11.53
CA ALA A 93 -2.16 12.56 -11.22
C ALA A 93 -0.98 11.58 -11.02
N PRO A 94 -1.11 10.62 -10.09
CA PRO A 94 -0.16 9.52 -9.99
C PRO A 94 -0.03 8.77 -11.32
N ALA A 95 1.10 8.08 -11.51
CA ALA A 95 1.27 7.20 -12.66
C ALA A 95 0.15 6.15 -12.69
N TRP A 96 -0.35 5.85 -13.89
CA TRP A 96 -1.35 4.80 -14.06
C TRP A 96 -0.74 3.44 -13.73
N VAL A 97 -1.44 2.66 -12.90
CA VAL A 97 -1.04 1.31 -12.47
C VAL A 97 -2.01 0.28 -13.07
N PRO A 98 -1.53 -0.83 -13.67
CA PRO A 98 -2.39 -1.91 -14.15
C PRO A 98 -3.37 -2.44 -13.09
N TYR A 99 -4.59 -2.80 -13.49
CA TYR A 99 -5.63 -3.25 -12.54
C TYR A 99 -5.18 -4.43 -11.66
N ARG A 100 -4.45 -5.40 -12.24
CA ARG A 100 -3.87 -6.55 -11.53
C ARG A 100 -2.99 -6.14 -10.35
N GLU A 101 -2.29 -5.02 -10.46
CA GLU A 101 -1.37 -4.50 -9.44
C GLU A 101 -2.08 -3.61 -8.41
N ARG A 102 -3.37 -3.31 -8.64
CA ARG A 102 -4.21 -2.53 -7.71
C ARG A 102 -4.97 -3.40 -6.72
N ILE A 103 -5.15 -4.69 -7.00
CA ILE A 103 -5.92 -5.61 -6.16
C ILE A 103 -5.25 -5.78 -4.79
N LYS A 104 -6.01 -5.57 -3.73
CA LYS A 104 -5.60 -5.73 -2.34
C LYS A 104 -6.43 -6.81 -1.64
N PRO A 105 -5.93 -7.37 -0.52
CA PRO A 105 -6.74 -8.20 0.36
C PRO A 105 -8.03 -7.48 0.74
N GLY A 106 -9.17 -8.14 0.57
CA GLY A 106 -10.50 -7.58 0.84
C GLY A 106 -11.25 -7.03 -0.37
N ASP A 107 -10.60 -6.86 -1.53
CA ASP A 107 -11.25 -6.33 -2.73
C ASP A 107 -12.13 -7.36 -3.47
N LEU A 108 -12.01 -8.65 -3.16
CA LEU A 108 -12.74 -9.72 -3.85
C LEU A 108 -14.16 -9.88 -3.30
N SER A 109 -15.13 -9.91 -4.21
CA SER A 109 -16.55 -10.14 -3.96
C SER A 109 -16.97 -11.55 -4.39
N PRO A 110 -18.15 -12.05 -3.94
CA PRO A 110 -18.67 -13.34 -4.38
C PRO A 110 -18.77 -13.43 -5.91
N GLY A 111 -18.08 -14.40 -6.50
CA GLY A 111 -18.03 -14.64 -7.96
C GLY A 111 -16.77 -14.12 -8.64
N ASP A 112 -15.94 -13.32 -7.96
CA ASP A 112 -14.67 -12.87 -8.52
C ASP A 112 -13.67 -14.02 -8.63
N LEU A 113 -13.02 -14.12 -9.78
CA LEU A 113 -11.94 -15.07 -10.04
C LEU A 113 -10.64 -14.31 -10.26
N LEU A 114 -9.67 -14.54 -9.38
CA LEU A 114 -8.32 -14.02 -9.51
C LEU A 114 -7.38 -15.16 -9.97
N PRO A 115 -7.15 -15.33 -11.29
CA PRO A 115 -6.26 -16.36 -11.78
C PRO A 115 -4.83 -16.07 -11.34
N VAL A 116 -4.14 -17.11 -10.87
CA VAL A 116 -2.70 -17.06 -10.59
C VAL A 116 -1.92 -17.15 -11.89
N GLY A 117 -0.76 -16.50 -11.94
CA GLY A 117 0.17 -16.68 -13.06
C GLY A 117 0.69 -18.12 -13.12
N ASP A 118 1.03 -18.59 -14.32
CA ASP A 118 1.62 -19.93 -14.48
C ASP A 118 2.98 -20.03 -13.77
N ASP A 119 3.76 -18.94 -13.82
CA ASP A 119 5.08 -18.81 -13.20
C ASP A 119 5.04 -18.00 -11.89
N ASP A 120 3.96 -18.10 -11.11
CA ASP A 120 3.90 -17.43 -9.79
C ASP A 120 4.93 -18.07 -8.84
N PRO A 121 5.97 -17.32 -8.39
CA PRO A 121 7.07 -17.88 -7.61
C PRO A 121 6.62 -18.36 -6.23
N ARG A 122 5.42 -17.98 -5.77
CA ARG A 122 4.87 -18.39 -4.47
C ARG A 122 4.29 -19.80 -4.50
N LEU A 123 4.16 -20.42 -5.68
CA LEU A 123 3.51 -21.70 -5.87
C LEU A 123 4.43 -22.69 -6.57
N VAL A 124 4.48 -23.92 -6.06
CA VAL A 124 5.16 -25.06 -6.69
C VAL A 124 4.20 -26.24 -6.83
N PRO A 125 4.45 -27.18 -7.75
CA PRO A 125 3.72 -28.44 -7.75
C PRO A 125 3.83 -29.14 -6.39
N THR A 126 2.74 -29.75 -5.91
CA THR A 126 2.67 -30.38 -4.57
C THR A 126 3.72 -31.48 -4.34
N TYR A 127 4.22 -32.09 -5.42
CA TYR A 127 5.26 -33.11 -5.38
C TYR A 127 6.69 -32.53 -5.52
N SER A 128 6.84 -31.21 -5.53
CA SER A 128 8.14 -30.55 -5.58
C SER A 128 8.89 -30.80 -4.27
N PHE A 129 10.18 -31.07 -4.37
CA PHE A 129 11.09 -31.38 -3.26
C PHE A 129 12.27 -30.38 -3.20
N GLY A 130 12.08 -29.18 -3.79
CA GLY A 130 13.11 -28.14 -3.83
C GLY A 130 14.36 -28.55 -4.61
N ASP A 131 15.52 -28.05 -4.16
CA ASP A 131 16.84 -28.32 -4.75
C ASP A 131 17.53 -29.57 -4.20
N ASP A 132 16.81 -30.40 -3.43
CA ASP A 132 17.38 -31.61 -2.87
C ASP A 132 17.82 -32.56 -3.99
N PRO A 133 19.09 -33.03 -3.98
CA PRO A 133 19.60 -33.94 -4.98
C PRO A 133 19.01 -35.34 -4.77
N LEU A 134 17.77 -35.53 -5.22
CA LEU A 134 17.08 -36.81 -5.19
C LEU A 134 17.37 -37.60 -6.46
N ASP A 135 17.56 -38.91 -6.31
CA ASP A 135 17.56 -39.83 -7.44
C ASP A 135 16.12 -40.03 -8.01
N PRO A 136 15.96 -40.60 -9.21
CA PRO A 136 14.65 -40.78 -9.82
C PRO A 136 13.65 -41.59 -8.98
N ASP A 137 14.13 -42.56 -8.20
CA ASP A 137 13.29 -43.44 -7.37
C ASP A 137 12.75 -42.68 -6.16
N ALA A 138 13.60 -41.88 -5.50
CA ALA A 138 13.21 -40.97 -4.43
C ALA A 138 12.19 -39.93 -4.91
N LYS A 139 12.36 -39.37 -6.12
CA LYS A 139 11.37 -38.45 -6.72
C LYS A 139 10.02 -39.14 -6.98
N ALA A 140 10.03 -40.41 -7.40
CA ALA A 140 8.81 -41.18 -7.61
C ALA A 140 8.10 -41.47 -6.28
N GLN A 141 8.86 -41.82 -5.23
CA GLN A 141 8.32 -42.05 -3.90
C GLN A 141 7.70 -40.78 -3.29
N VAL A 142 8.34 -39.61 -3.43
CA VAL A 142 7.77 -38.32 -2.98
C VAL A 142 6.45 -38.02 -3.70
N ARG A 143 6.38 -38.24 -5.02
CA ARG A 143 5.14 -38.08 -5.78
C ARG A 143 4.05 -39.02 -5.29
N GLN A 144 4.38 -40.28 -5.04
CA GLN A 144 3.44 -41.29 -4.55
C GLN A 144 2.92 -40.92 -3.17
N VAL A 145 3.80 -40.58 -2.22
CA VAL A 145 3.40 -40.18 -0.87
C VAL A 145 2.58 -38.88 -0.88
N ALA A 146 2.94 -37.90 -1.72
CA ALA A 146 2.15 -36.68 -1.88
C ALA A 146 0.74 -36.94 -2.44
N GLN A 147 0.59 -37.92 -3.32
CA GLN A 147 -0.71 -38.39 -3.83
C GLN A 147 -1.49 -39.17 -2.76
N GLU A 148 -0.82 -40.05 -2.02
CA GLU A 148 -1.41 -40.92 -0.98
C GLU A 148 -1.83 -40.17 0.28
N LEU A 149 -1.10 -39.11 0.68
CA LEU A 149 -1.49 -38.19 1.76
C LEU A 149 -2.70 -37.31 1.41
N GLY A 150 -3.35 -37.56 0.26
CA GLY A 150 -4.62 -36.94 -0.10
C GLY A 150 -4.51 -35.44 -0.29
N LEU A 151 -3.33 -34.93 -0.65
CA LEU A 151 -3.10 -33.49 -0.67
C LEU A 151 -3.94 -32.78 -1.72
N GLY A 152 -4.57 -33.49 -2.69
CA GLY A 152 -5.66 -33.05 -3.59
C GLY A 152 -5.42 -31.80 -4.44
N ARG A 153 -4.34 -31.08 -4.15
CA ARG A 153 -3.95 -29.77 -4.62
C ARG A 153 -2.94 -29.98 -5.73
N VAL A 154 -3.16 -29.27 -6.83
CA VAL A 154 -2.22 -29.25 -7.96
C VAL A 154 -0.94 -28.51 -7.59
N ARG A 155 -1.04 -27.44 -6.78
CA ARG A 155 0.06 -26.61 -6.32
C ARG A 155 -0.01 -26.38 -4.80
N THR A 156 1.14 -26.20 -4.16
CA THR A 156 1.29 -25.76 -2.76
C THR A 156 2.22 -24.55 -2.68
N LEU A 157 2.30 -23.92 -1.52
CA LEU A 157 3.26 -22.83 -1.30
C LEU A 157 4.70 -23.31 -1.51
N SER A 158 5.48 -22.50 -2.22
CA SER A 158 6.94 -22.61 -2.31
C SER A 158 7.60 -22.10 -1.02
N PRO A 159 8.92 -22.28 -0.85
CA PRO A 159 9.67 -21.60 0.21
C PRO A 159 9.45 -20.09 0.19
N GLU A 160 9.53 -19.44 -0.99
CA GLU A 160 9.29 -18.01 -1.15
C GLU A 160 7.85 -17.62 -0.76
N GLY A 161 6.89 -18.48 -1.07
CA GLY A 161 5.49 -18.31 -0.67
C GLY A 161 5.30 -18.38 0.84
N HIS A 162 6.01 -19.29 1.53
CA HIS A 162 6.02 -19.35 2.98
C HIS A 162 6.69 -18.13 3.61
N ASP A 163 7.87 -17.75 3.13
CA ASP A 163 8.62 -16.61 3.67
C ASP A 163 7.84 -15.31 3.50
N ALA A 164 7.29 -15.06 2.31
CA ALA A 164 6.47 -13.89 2.07
C ALA A 164 5.20 -13.86 2.94
N ALA A 165 4.62 -15.03 3.28
CA ALA A 165 3.50 -15.08 4.21
C ALA A 165 3.93 -14.82 5.66
N ALA A 166 5.03 -15.43 6.09
CA ALA A 166 5.59 -15.25 7.43
C ALA A 166 5.94 -13.79 7.68
N GLU A 167 6.65 -13.13 6.76
CA GLU A 167 7.02 -11.72 6.84
C GLU A 167 5.78 -10.83 6.99
N ARG A 168 4.80 -10.95 6.07
CA ARG A 168 3.55 -10.17 6.14
C ARG A 168 2.76 -10.37 7.43
N TRP A 169 2.73 -11.59 7.98
CA TRP A 169 2.01 -11.87 9.22
C TRP A 169 2.75 -11.35 10.45
N TYR A 170 4.08 -11.48 10.46
CA TYR A 170 4.93 -11.05 11.57
C TYR A 170 5.06 -9.53 11.64
N GLU A 171 5.06 -8.84 10.50
CA GLU A 171 5.05 -7.36 10.46
C GLU A 171 3.64 -6.77 10.58
N GLY A 172 2.60 -7.60 10.50
CA GLY A 172 1.20 -7.19 10.55
C GLY A 172 0.69 -6.89 11.96
N GLU A 173 -0.62 -6.62 12.05
CA GLU A 173 -1.31 -6.31 13.31
C GLU A 173 -1.30 -7.45 14.33
N SER A 174 -1.17 -8.69 13.86
CA SER A 174 -1.05 -9.90 14.68
C SER A 174 0.42 -10.34 14.89
N GLY A 175 1.35 -9.42 14.59
CA GLY A 175 2.78 -9.50 14.84
C GLY A 175 3.18 -9.03 16.24
N PRO A 176 4.42 -9.25 16.68
CA PRO A 176 4.87 -8.80 17.99
C PRO A 176 5.07 -7.29 18.08
N LEU A 177 5.35 -6.61 16.96
CA LEU A 177 5.58 -5.17 16.93
C LEU A 177 4.30 -4.33 16.89
N ALA A 178 3.13 -4.98 16.80
CA ALA A 178 1.86 -4.28 16.84
C ALA A 178 1.72 -3.49 18.17
N PRO A 179 1.14 -2.28 18.16
CA PRO A 179 1.02 -1.47 19.39
C PRO A 179 0.29 -2.19 20.54
N ILE A 180 -0.71 -3.00 20.24
CA ILE A 180 -1.42 -3.82 21.24
C ILE A 180 -0.52 -4.90 21.84
N ALA A 181 0.33 -5.53 21.02
CA ALA A 181 1.28 -6.55 21.46
C ALA A 181 2.36 -5.99 22.36
N GLN A 182 2.85 -4.78 22.06
CA GLN A 182 3.83 -4.09 22.90
C GLN A 182 3.24 -3.65 24.25
N ALA A 183 1.94 -3.38 24.31
CA ALA A 183 1.25 -3.01 25.55
C ALA A 183 0.76 -4.21 26.37
N ALA A 184 0.68 -5.39 25.76
CA ALA A 184 0.14 -6.58 26.39
C ALA A 184 1.16 -7.17 27.40
N PRO A 185 0.69 -7.68 28.56
CA PRO A 185 1.57 -8.24 29.58
C PRO A 185 2.09 -9.65 29.25
N HIS A 186 1.46 -10.35 28.31
CA HIS A 186 1.74 -11.74 27.98
C HIS A 186 1.63 -11.99 26.48
N HIS A 187 2.30 -13.05 26.02
CA HIS A 187 2.43 -13.41 24.61
C HIS A 187 1.73 -14.73 24.28
N CYS A 188 1.37 -14.91 23.01
CA CYS A 188 0.62 -16.05 22.50
C CYS A 188 1.29 -17.41 22.78
N HIS A 189 2.63 -17.50 22.84
CA HIS A 189 3.35 -18.76 23.04
C HIS A 189 2.97 -19.49 24.33
N SER A 190 2.51 -18.75 25.35
CA SER A 190 2.06 -19.30 26.64
C SER A 190 0.53 -19.26 26.82
N CYS A 191 -0.21 -18.76 25.83
CA CYS A 191 -1.64 -18.54 25.96
C CYS A 191 -2.41 -19.86 25.80
N GLY A 192 -3.32 -20.15 26.74
CA GLY A 192 -4.17 -21.35 26.68
C GLY A 192 -5.17 -21.34 25.51
N PHE A 193 -5.45 -20.18 24.92
CA PHE A 193 -6.34 -20.04 23.75
C PHE A 193 -5.60 -20.17 22.41
N LEU A 194 -4.27 -20.37 22.41
CA LEU A 194 -3.52 -20.55 21.17
C LEU A 194 -3.75 -21.96 20.61
N MET A 195 -4.37 -22.04 19.44
CA MET A 195 -4.46 -23.27 18.66
C MET A 195 -3.21 -23.43 17.78
N ARG A 196 -2.53 -24.57 17.90
CA ARG A 196 -1.33 -24.88 17.11
C ARG A 196 -1.71 -25.28 15.68
N ILE A 197 -1.00 -24.73 14.71
CA ILE A 197 -1.07 -25.17 13.30
C ILE A 197 -0.03 -26.26 13.03
N ALA A 198 -0.15 -26.94 11.89
CA ALA A 198 0.81 -27.92 11.42
C ALA A 198 1.63 -27.37 10.23
N GLY A 199 2.83 -27.93 10.02
CA GLY A 199 3.68 -27.61 8.88
C GLY A 199 4.79 -26.62 9.19
N HIS A 200 5.39 -26.06 8.12
CA HIS A 200 6.63 -25.28 8.17
C HIS A 200 6.57 -24.06 9.10
N LEU A 201 5.42 -23.38 9.14
CA LEU A 201 5.22 -22.14 9.93
C LEU A 201 4.79 -22.39 11.38
N ALA A 202 4.52 -23.65 11.77
CA ALA A 202 4.04 -24.02 13.10
C ALA A 202 4.94 -23.60 14.29
N PRO A 203 6.28 -23.50 14.14
CA PRO A 203 7.12 -22.99 15.22
C PRO A 203 6.89 -21.50 15.54
N TYR A 204 6.43 -20.71 14.56
CA TYR A 204 6.38 -19.25 14.66
C TYR A 204 4.95 -18.68 14.74
N PHE A 205 3.95 -19.44 14.30
CA PHE A 205 2.57 -18.96 14.22
C PHE A 205 1.56 -20.00 14.72
N GLY A 206 0.41 -19.49 15.20
CA GLY A 206 -0.76 -20.28 15.58
C GLY A 206 -2.04 -19.52 15.26
N VAL A 207 -3.20 -20.04 15.66
CA VAL A 207 -4.50 -19.38 15.49
C VAL A 207 -5.06 -19.02 16.86
N CYS A 208 -5.52 -17.79 17.04
CA CYS A 208 -6.23 -17.42 18.26
C CYS A 208 -7.64 -18.02 18.24
N ALA A 209 -8.03 -18.69 19.33
CA ALA A 209 -9.37 -19.25 19.52
C ALA A 209 -10.13 -18.60 20.68
N ASN A 210 -9.71 -17.40 21.09
CA ASN A 210 -10.40 -16.65 22.13
C ASN A 210 -11.44 -15.74 21.49
N GLY A 211 -12.73 -16.08 21.59
CA GLY A 211 -13.84 -15.30 21.04
C GLY A 211 -13.99 -13.88 21.59
N ASP A 212 -13.36 -13.58 22.73
CA ASP A 212 -13.32 -12.23 23.31
C ASP A 212 -12.13 -11.40 22.81
N ALA A 213 -11.17 -12.00 22.11
CA ALA A 213 -10.00 -11.32 21.57
C ALA A 213 -10.28 -10.77 20.16
N ASN A 214 -9.67 -9.62 19.84
CA ASN A 214 -9.75 -9.02 18.50
C ASN A 214 -9.20 -9.94 17.39
N ASP A 215 -8.28 -10.84 17.75
CA ASP A 215 -7.62 -11.77 16.83
C ASP A 215 -8.33 -13.12 16.71
N ASP A 216 -9.53 -13.32 17.28
CA ASP A 216 -10.26 -14.59 17.15
C ASP A 216 -10.34 -15.07 15.69
N GLY A 217 -9.98 -16.34 15.47
CA GLY A 217 -9.92 -16.94 14.14
C GLY A 217 -8.79 -16.45 13.23
N ARG A 218 -7.87 -15.60 13.71
CA ARG A 218 -6.72 -15.08 12.94
C ARG A 218 -5.43 -15.82 13.27
N VAL A 219 -4.51 -15.80 12.30
CA VAL A 219 -3.14 -16.26 12.51
C VAL A 219 -2.38 -15.20 13.32
N VAL A 220 -1.78 -15.62 14.42
CA VAL A 220 -0.98 -14.79 15.32
C VAL A 220 0.44 -15.33 15.42
N SER A 221 1.42 -14.44 15.53
CA SER A 221 2.79 -14.81 15.86
C SER A 221 2.89 -15.29 17.32
N MET A 222 3.84 -16.16 17.63
CA MET A 222 4.02 -16.70 18.98
C MET A 222 4.32 -15.62 20.04
N ASP A 223 4.93 -14.53 19.62
CA ASP A 223 5.30 -13.37 20.44
C ASP A 223 4.27 -12.23 20.33
N HIS A 224 3.16 -12.41 19.63
CA HIS A 224 2.05 -11.47 19.66
C HIS A 224 1.39 -11.42 21.05
N GLY A 225 0.86 -10.25 21.43
CA GLY A 225 0.05 -10.07 22.63
C GLY A 225 -1.23 -9.31 22.30
N CYS A 226 -2.38 -9.85 22.72
CA CYS A 226 -3.68 -9.22 22.44
C CYS A 226 -4.34 -8.59 23.68
N GLY A 227 -3.71 -8.71 24.86
CA GLY A 227 -4.28 -8.28 26.14
C GLY A 227 -5.36 -9.21 26.72
N ALA A 228 -5.96 -10.08 25.90
CA ALA A 228 -6.93 -11.11 26.30
C ALA A 228 -6.26 -12.49 26.51
N HIS A 229 -5.07 -12.50 27.11
CA HIS A 229 -4.33 -13.73 27.42
C HIS A 229 -5.06 -14.54 28.50
N SER A 230 -5.00 -15.88 28.45
CA SER A 230 -5.70 -16.77 29.40
C SER A 230 -5.32 -16.54 30.87
N GLU A 231 -4.14 -15.99 31.10
CA GLU A 231 -3.61 -15.66 32.44
C GLU A 231 -3.62 -14.17 32.79
N VAL A 232 -4.22 -13.31 31.97
CA VAL A 232 -4.31 -11.89 32.30
C VAL A 232 -5.17 -11.68 33.55
N ARG A 233 -4.72 -10.83 34.47
CA ARG A 233 -5.45 -10.46 35.69
C ARG A 233 -5.52 -8.93 35.78
N LEU A 234 -6.66 -8.44 36.26
CA LEU A 234 -6.78 -7.02 36.61
C LEU A 234 -5.87 -6.71 37.79
N SER A 235 -5.37 -5.47 37.85
CA SER A 235 -4.71 -5.03 39.07
C SER A 235 -5.72 -4.97 40.21
N LYS A 236 -5.29 -5.22 41.46
CA LYS A 236 -6.16 -5.15 42.65
C LYS A 236 -6.99 -3.86 42.78
N LYS A 237 -6.53 -2.75 42.19
CA LYS A 237 -7.26 -1.47 42.20
C LYS A 237 -8.42 -1.42 41.20
N GLN A 238 -8.38 -2.26 40.18
CA GLN A 238 -9.37 -2.35 39.10
C GLN A 238 -10.30 -3.55 39.28
N GLU A 239 -10.01 -4.46 40.21
CA GLU A 239 -10.93 -5.53 40.57
C GLU A 239 -12.24 -4.93 41.12
N PRO A 240 -13.41 -5.50 40.75
CA PRO A 240 -14.68 -5.09 41.32
C PRO A 240 -14.60 -5.14 42.84
N LEU A 241 -15.10 -4.10 43.51
CA LEU A 241 -15.24 -4.15 44.95
C LEU A 241 -16.10 -5.37 45.30
N PRO A 242 -15.70 -6.16 46.32
CA PRO A 242 -16.50 -7.29 46.76
C PRO A 242 -17.91 -6.77 47.08
N VAL A 243 -18.92 -7.47 46.54
CA VAL A 243 -20.31 -7.13 46.82
C VAL A 243 -20.50 -7.24 48.33
N PRO A 244 -21.04 -6.21 49.00
CA PRO A 244 -21.33 -6.31 50.44
C PRO A 244 -22.22 -7.53 50.68
N GLU A 245 -22.06 -8.16 51.86
CA GLU A 245 -22.90 -9.29 52.22
C GLU A 245 -24.38 -8.93 52.03
N PRO A 246 -25.20 -9.82 51.44
CA PRO A 246 -26.62 -9.56 51.29
C PRO A 246 -27.22 -9.24 52.66
N VAL A 247 -27.70 -8.01 52.83
CA VAL A 247 -28.51 -7.64 53.99
C VAL A 247 -29.91 -8.17 53.72
N VAL A 248 -30.25 -9.28 54.35
CA VAL A 248 -31.63 -9.75 54.39
C VAL A 248 -32.38 -8.82 55.34
N ASP A 249 -33.31 -8.02 54.81
CA ASP A 249 -34.23 -7.26 55.64
C ASP A 249 -35.11 -8.26 56.41
N THR A 250 -34.84 -8.40 57.70
CA THR A 250 -35.58 -9.32 58.58
C THR A 250 -36.84 -8.68 59.16
N ILE A 251 -37.17 -7.43 58.79
CA ILE A 251 -38.38 -6.76 59.27
C ILE A 251 -39.58 -7.43 58.59
N THR A 252 -40.41 -8.09 59.40
CA THR A 252 -41.69 -8.63 58.94
C THR A 252 -42.79 -7.58 59.12
N PRO A 253 -43.92 -7.67 58.38
CA PRO A 253 -45.03 -6.73 58.56
C PRO A 253 -45.54 -6.66 60.02
N ASP A 254 -45.42 -7.75 60.77
CA ASP A 254 -45.81 -7.84 62.18
C ASP A 254 -44.92 -6.96 63.09
N ASP A 255 -43.68 -6.68 62.68
CA ASP A 255 -42.74 -5.81 63.41
C ASP A 255 -42.99 -4.31 63.16
N LEU A 256 -43.80 -3.96 62.15
CA LEU A 256 -44.15 -2.57 61.82
C LEU A 256 -45.38 -2.06 62.58
N GLU A 257 -46.20 -2.96 63.15
CA GLU A 257 -47.44 -2.59 63.87
C GLU A 257 -47.22 -2.22 65.35
N GLY A 258 -45.96 -2.23 65.82
CA GLY A 258 -45.59 -1.96 67.22
C GLY A 258 -45.13 -0.55 67.56
N PHE A 259 -45.20 0.42 66.64
CA PHE A 259 -44.83 1.83 66.88
C PHE A 259 -46.02 2.76 67.11
#